data_AF-A0A3D0CYP8-F1
#
_entry.id   AF-A0A3D0CYP8-F1
#
_cell.length_a   1.000
_cell.length_b   1.000
_cell.length_c   1.000
_cell.angle_alpha   90.00
_cell.angle_beta   90.00
_cell.angle_gamma   90.00
#
_symmetry.space_group_name_H-M   'P 1'
#
loop_
_entity.id
_entity.type
_entity.pdbx_description
1 polymer ?
#
loop_
_entity_poly.entity_id
_entity_poly.type
_entity_poly.pdbx_seq_one_letter_code
_entity_poly.pdbx_strand_id
1 'polypeptide(L)' 'MPKTAEAVLRTDLAHTELPNLLFAGTSVAAGTSKAVVYATGMNTEFGTIAHLTQSLGEELSPLWHRLSAYAATL' A
#
# COMPACT_ATOMS: atom_id res chain seq x y z
N MET A 1 -8.61 10.96 13.91
CA MET A 1 -9.65 11.89 13.44
C MET A 1 -10.92 11.11 13.14
N PRO A 2 -12.11 11.66 13.43
CA PRO A 2 -13.36 11.02 13.02
C PRO A 2 -13.46 10.98 11.50
N LYS A 3 -13.95 9.87 10.95
CA LYS A 3 -14.27 9.75 9.53
C LYS A 3 -15.67 10.32 9.28
N THR A 4 -15.87 10.98 8.15
CA THR A 4 -17.09 11.74 7.85
C THR A 4 -17.65 11.39 6.47
N ALA A 5 -18.87 11.82 6.13
CA ALA A 5 -19.52 11.46 4.85
C ALA A 5 -19.54 12.60 3.84
N GLU A 6 -19.15 13.80 4.25
CA GLU A 6 -19.20 15.01 3.43
C GLU A 6 -18.21 14.94 2.26
N ALA A 7 -18.56 15.61 1.17
CA ALA A 7 -17.65 15.81 0.06
C ALA A 7 -16.48 16.71 0.51
N VAL A 8 -15.26 16.28 0.21
CA VAL A 8 -14.04 17.03 0.49
C VAL A 8 -13.64 17.75 -0.80
N LEU A 9 -13.72 19.07 -0.81
CA LEU A 9 -13.40 19.91 -1.98
C LEU A 9 -11.97 20.45 -1.97
N ARG A 10 -11.21 20.13 -0.91
CA ARG A 10 -9.81 20.52 -0.78
C ARG A 10 -8.94 19.67 -1.69
N THR A 11 -8.03 20.31 -2.40
CA THR A 11 -7.12 19.68 -3.37
C THR A 11 -5.69 19.53 -2.82
N ASP A 12 -5.42 20.06 -1.63
CA ASP A 12 -4.12 20.10 -0.98
C ASP A 12 -3.92 18.97 0.05
N LEU A 13 -4.87 18.05 0.15
CA LEU A 13 -4.81 16.91 1.06
C LEU A 13 -4.19 15.70 0.38
N ALA A 14 -3.30 15.01 1.10
CA ALA A 14 -2.88 13.69 0.67
C ALA A 14 -4.07 12.72 0.73
N HIS A 15 -4.03 11.66 -0.08
CA HIS A 15 -5.11 10.68 -0.14
C HIS A 15 -5.41 10.05 1.23
N THR A 16 -4.37 9.83 2.03
CA THR A 16 -4.44 9.29 3.41
C THR A 16 -5.12 10.22 4.41
N GLU A 17 -5.16 11.52 4.11
CA GLU A 17 -5.74 12.56 4.97
C GLU A 17 -7.23 12.78 4.69
N LEU A 18 -7.79 12.17 3.64
CA LEU A 18 -9.19 12.31 3.30
C LEU A 18 -10.09 11.73 4.42
N PRO A 19 -10.91 12.56 5.09
CA PRO A 19 -11.73 12.13 6.22
C PRO A 19 -12.90 11.25 5.80
N ASN A 20 -13.27 11.22 4.52
CA ASN A 20 -14.40 10.45 4.00
C ASN A 20 -14.00 9.13 3.32
N LEU A 21 -12.74 8.70 3.45
CA LEU A 21 -12.26 7.42 2.95
C LEU A 21 -11.94 6.43 4.06
N LEU A 22 -12.30 5.17 3.82
CA LEU A 22 -11.91 4.01 4.63
C LEU A 22 -10.98 3.12 3.80
N PHE A 23 -9.85 2.73 4.38
CA PHE A 23 -8.82 1.95 3.68
C PHE A 23 -8.95 0.45 4.01
N ALA A 24 -8.79 -0.39 3.00
CA ALA A 24 -8.75 -1.84 3.17
C ALA A 24 -7.62 -2.24 4.14
N GLY A 25 -7.88 -3.25 4.98
CA GLY A 25 -6.92 -3.70 6.00
C GLY A 25 -6.91 -2.87 7.29
N THR A 26 -7.78 -1.86 7.42
CA THR A 26 -7.96 -1.10 8.68
C THR A 26 -9.19 -1.57 9.46
N SER A 27 -9.21 -1.30 10.77
CA SER A 27 -10.33 -1.62 11.66
C SER A 27 -10.96 -0.35 12.25
N VAL A 28 -12.22 -0.45 12.65
CA VAL A 28 -12.95 0.64 13.32
C VAL A 28 -12.59 0.62 14.80
N ALA A 29 -11.87 1.66 15.26
CA ALA A 29 -11.49 1.79 16.66
C ALA A 29 -12.69 2.14 17.58
N ALA A 30 -13.64 2.94 17.08
CA ALA A 30 -14.82 3.35 17.83
C ALA A 30 -15.99 3.75 16.90
N GLY A 31 -17.21 3.51 17.37
CA GLY A 31 -18.45 3.88 16.67
C GLY A 31 -18.93 2.83 15.67
N THR A 32 -19.88 3.23 14.83
CA THR A 32 -20.42 2.42 13.74
C THR A 32 -20.56 3.30 12.52
N SER A 33 -20.22 2.78 11.35
CA SER A 33 -20.30 3.51 10.09
C SER A 33 -20.98 2.68 9.02
N LYS A 34 -21.57 3.36 8.05
CA LYS A 34 -22.06 2.79 6.80
C LYS A 34 -21.35 3.51 5.66
N ALA A 35 -20.81 2.74 4.73
CA ALA A 35 -20.07 3.28 3.60
C ALA A 35 -20.37 2.46 2.33
N VAL A 36 -19.99 3.01 1.18
CA VAL A 36 -20.07 2.34 -0.12
C VAL A 36 -18.68 1.81 -0.47
N VAL A 37 -18.62 0.57 -0.94
CA VAL A 37 -17.38 -0.01 -1.46
C VAL A 37 -17.13 0.57 -2.85
N TYR A 38 -16.05 1.33 -3.01
CA TYR A 38 -15.64 1.90 -4.30
C TYR A 38 -14.45 1.17 -4.95
N ALA A 39 -13.69 0.40 -4.17
CA ALA A 39 -12.54 -0.39 -4.64
C ALA A 39 -12.40 -1.69 -3.84
N THR A 40 -11.90 -2.74 -4.50
CA THR A 40 -11.69 -4.07 -3.90
C THR A 40 -10.38 -4.70 -4.40
N GLY A 41 -9.83 -5.65 -3.63
CA GLY A 41 -8.62 -6.38 -4.01
C GLY A 41 -7.44 -5.47 -4.33
N MET A 42 -6.81 -5.72 -5.49
CA MET A 42 -5.64 -4.98 -5.97
C MET A 42 -5.93 -3.53 -6.36
N ASN A 43 -7.21 -3.15 -6.48
CA ASN A 43 -7.59 -1.77 -6.79
C ASN A 43 -7.67 -0.88 -5.53
N THR A 44 -7.42 -1.45 -4.34
CA THR A 44 -7.33 -0.68 -3.08
C THR A 44 -5.92 -0.15 -2.86
N GLU A 45 -5.74 0.90 -2.05
CA GLU A 45 -4.38 1.37 -1.69
C GLU A 45 -3.52 0.28 -1.05
N PHE A 46 -4.14 -0.57 -0.23
CA PHE A 46 -3.45 -1.74 0.33
C PHE A 46 -2.98 -2.70 -0.77
N GLY A 47 -3.83 -2.92 -1.77
CA GLY A 47 -3.50 -3.68 -2.99
C GLY A 47 -2.34 -3.07 -3.77
N THR A 48 -2.33 -1.74 -3.97
CA THR A 48 -1.23 -1.03 -4.60
C THR A 48 0.09 -1.25 -3.86
N ILE A 49 0.09 -1.12 -2.53
CA ILE A 49 1.28 -1.36 -1.70
C ILE A 49 1.74 -2.82 -1.82
N ALA A 50 0.81 -3.78 -1.75
CA ALA A 50 1.13 -5.19 -1.90
C ALA A 50 1.75 -5.50 -3.27
N HIS A 51 1.24 -4.87 -4.34
CA HIS A 51 1.83 -4.99 -5.67
C HIS A 51 3.25 -4.44 -5.71
N LEU A 52 3.47 -3.24 -5.16
CA LEU A 52 4.78 -2.60 -5.14
C LEU A 52 5.81 -3.48 -4.42
N THR A 53 5.46 -4.05 -3.27
CA THR A 53 6.39 -4.90 -2.51
C THR A 53 6.64 -6.26 -3.16
N GLN A 54 5.62 -6.86 -3.80
CA GLN A 54 5.77 -8.16 -4.49
C GLN A 54 6.44 -8.03 -5.85
N SER A 55 6.37 -6.85 -6.49
CA SER A 55 7.03 -6.56 -7.77
C SER A 55 8.55 -6.42 -7.64
N LEU A 56 9.05 -6.24 -6.42
CA LEU A 56 10.48 -6.27 -6.14
C LEU A 56 10.97 -7.71 -6.37
N GLY A 57 11.64 -7.92 -7.50
CA GLY A 57 12.28 -9.20 -7.80
C GLY A 57 13.38 -9.52 -6.80
N GLU A 58 13.63 -10.82 -6.60
CA GLU A 58 14.80 -11.26 -5.85
C GLU A 58 16.07 -10.91 -6.65
N GLU A 59 16.85 -9.96 -6.13
CA GLU A 59 18.18 -9.68 -6.63
C GLU A 59 19.19 -10.55 -5.87
N LEU A 60 20.19 -11.07 -6.61
CA LEU A 60 21.29 -11.80 -6.00
C LEU A 60 21.99 -10.91 -4.97
N SER A 61 22.32 -11.48 -3.82
CA SER A 61 23.01 -10.70 -2.80
C SER A 61 24.39 -10.23 -3.30
N PRO A 62 24.91 -9.10 -2.80
CA PRO A 62 26.28 -8.65 -3.13
C PRO A 62 27.37 -9.67 -2.75
N LEU A 63 27.08 -10.63 -1.87
CA LEU A 63 27.96 -11.78 -1.60
C LEU A 63 27.92 -12.75 -2.78
N TRP A 64 26.72 -13.16 -3.21
CA TRP A 64 26.56 -14.13 -4.30
C TRP A 64 27.26 -13.69 -5.58
N HIS A 65 27.16 -12.40 -5.94
CA HIS A 65 27.91 -11.85 -7.07
C HIS A 65 29.43 -12.02 -6.94
N ARG A 66 29.99 -11.83 -5.74
CA ARG A 66 31.43 -12.01 -5.47
C ARG A 66 31.82 -13.48 -5.57
N LEU A 67 31.03 -14.39 -5.00
CA LEU A 67 31.31 -15.83 -5.06
C LEU A 67 31.28 -16.36 -6.51
N SER A 68 30.29 -15.95 -7.30
CA SER A 68 30.20 -16.33 -8.72
C SER A 68 31.38 -15.81 -9.54
N ALA A 69 31.87 -14.60 -9.26
CA ALA A 69 33.05 -14.05 -9.94
C ALA A 69 34.32 -14.87 -9.62
N TYR A 70 34.51 -15.30 -8.36
CA TYR A 70 35.63 -16.18 -8.00
C TYR A 70 35.56 -17.54 -8.69
N ALA A 71 34.37 -18.15 -8.73
CA ALA A 71 34.18 -19.45 -9.37
C ALA A 71 34.41 -19.43 -10.89
N ALA A 72 34.11 -18.31 -11.56
CA ALA A 72 34.26 -18.17 -13.01
C ALA A 72 35.71 -17.90 -13.48
N THR A 73 36.64 -17.67 -12.56
CA THR A 73 38.06 -17.37 -12.86
C THR A 73 38.95 -18.63 -12.80
N LEU A 74 38.39 -19.78 -12.39
CA LEU A 74 39.03 -21.11 -12.38
C LEU A 74 38.59 -21.93 -13.60
#